data_AF-A0A7J6N185-F1
#
_entry.id   AF-A0A7J6N185-F1
#
_cell.length_a   1.000
_cell.length_b   1.000
_cell.length_c   1.000
_cell.angle_alpha   90.00
_cell.angle_beta   90.00
_cell.angle_gamma   90.00
#
_symmetry.space_group_name_H-M   'P 1'
#
loop_
_entity.id
_entity.type
_entity.pdbx_description
1 polymer ?
#
loop_
_entity_poly.entity_id
_entity_poly.type
_entity_poly.pdbx_seq_one_letter_code
_entity_poly.pdbx_strand_id
1 'polypeptide(L)'
;MAMRIAEGLSYAGNSLPVNDPLYLYQEPYMEAINLPGAWKRLASTRVERHRVIVALVDTGVKKDHPDLVGNLVEGYDVVKRNSDTDDEIGHGTAMAGILGATINNSIGLAGVMDLVSIMPISVGRDFTEQTESLAVDYAIRNKEGKGIKILIMPFSGEVERPSFIRKLREADKAGLLMIVTAGNRGSNTTIKKRFPCALTTELNGMLCVAATEQVKMRLSELSSFANYVDIAAPGYKIVTTEGDNLYTGTQGTCPAASIVAGVAAMLYSIAPDLSSRDVKKILKDTAKKGLKDVTGKISLPFGRVDADAAVAKLIP
;
A
#
# COMPACT_ATOMS: atom_id res chain seq x y z
N MET A 1 -0.32 -14.55 17.76
CA MET A 1 0.47 -15.78 17.98
C MET A 1 1.84 -15.49 17.40
N ALA A 2 2.80 -15.12 18.24
CA ALA A 2 4.15 -14.78 17.79
C ALA A 2 4.76 -15.97 17.07
N MET A 3 5.07 -15.81 15.79
CA MET A 3 5.70 -16.85 14.99
C MET A 3 7.18 -16.86 15.37
N ARG A 4 7.61 -17.83 16.19
CA ARG A 4 9.04 -18.11 16.37
C ARG A 4 9.57 -18.66 15.04
N ILE A 5 10.41 -17.85 14.38
CA ILE A 5 11.03 -18.22 13.11
C ILE A 5 12.17 -19.19 13.42
N ALA A 6 12.04 -20.43 12.94
CA ALA A 6 13.06 -21.47 13.07
C ALA A 6 14.24 -21.17 12.14
N GLU A 7 15.46 -21.24 12.68
CA GLU A 7 16.71 -21.14 11.93
C GLU A 7 16.83 -22.30 10.93
N GLY A 8 17.29 -21.98 9.71
CA GLY A 8 17.89 -22.96 8.81
C GLY A 8 17.02 -23.43 7.64
N LEU A 9 17.04 -22.67 6.53
CA LEU A 9 16.86 -23.22 5.19
C LEU A 9 17.99 -22.70 4.30
N SER A 10 18.98 -23.56 4.01
CA SER A 10 20.02 -23.26 3.04
C SER A 10 19.46 -23.42 1.62
N TYR A 11 19.34 -22.32 0.88
CA TYR A 11 19.06 -22.36 -0.55
C TYR A 11 20.36 -22.31 -1.36
N ALA A 12 20.48 -23.22 -2.31
CA ALA A 12 21.59 -23.30 -3.24
C ALA A 12 21.52 -22.19 -4.30
N GLY A 13 22.57 -21.38 -4.40
CA GLY A 13 23.14 -21.01 -5.71
C GLY A 13 22.71 -19.73 -6.41
N ASN A 14 21.85 -18.86 -5.84
CA ASN A 14 21.67 -17.49 -6.32
C ASN A 14 21.65 -16.53 -5.13
N SER A 15 22.44 -15.46 -5.18
CA SER A 15 22.33 -14.38 -4.19
C SER A 15 20.93 -13.77 -4.29
N LEU A 16 20.23 -13.65 -3.14
CA LEU A 16 18.97 -12.91 -3.05
C LEU A 16 19.15 -11.49 -3.63
N PRO A 17 18.11 -10.90 -4.22
CA PRO A 17 18.21 -9.55 -4.79
C PRO A 17 18.50 -8.48 -3.72
N VAL A 18 18.29 -8.82 -2.45
CA VAL A 18 18.51 -7.95 -1.28
C VAL A 18 19.15 -8.74 -0.14
N ASN A 19 19.80 -8.05 0.81
CA ASN A 19 20.48 -8.68 1.95
C ASN A 19 19.60 -8.82 3.22
N ASP A 20 18.32 -8.44 3.14
CA ASP A 20 17.39 -8.42 4.27
C ASP A 20 16.95 -9.85 4.65
N PRO A 21 17.19 -10.31 5.89
CA PRO A 21 17.04 -11.72 6.28
C PRO A 21 15.60 -12.26 6.18
N LEU A 22 14.57 -11.42 6.32
CA LEU A 22 13.18 -11.85 6.18
C LEU A 22 12.67 -11.80 4.73
N TYR A 23 13.48 -11.37 3.76
CA TYR A 23 13.12 -11.38 2.35
C TYR A 23 12.68 -12.77 1.87
N LEU A 24 13.26 -13.84 2.42
CA LEU A 24 12.87 -15.22 2.06
C LEU A 24 11.39 -15.53 2.34
N TYR A 25 10.75 -14.81 3.27
CA TYR A 25 9.31 -14.93 3.55
C TYR A 25 8.46 -13.99 2.68
N GLN A 26 9.08 -12.99 2.04
CA GLN A 26 8.43 -12.03 1.15
C GLN A 26 8.52 -12.44 -0.32
N GLU A 27 9.61 -13.11 -0.69
CA GLU A 27 9.95 -13.52 -2.05
C GLU A 27 8.75 -14.11 -2.80
N PRO A 28 7.97 -15.07 -2.24
CA PRO A 28 6.85 -15.65 -2.99
C PRO A 28 5.82 -14.62 -3.46
N TYR A 29 5.45 -13.64 -2.60
CA TYR A 29 4.45 -12.64 -3.01
C TYR A 29 5.07 -11.54 -3.87
N MET A 30 6.36 -11.22 -3.69
CA MET A 30 7.08 -10.22 -4.47
C MET A 30 7.31 -10.70 -5.90
N GLU A 31 7.69 -11.96 -6.09
CA GLU A 31 7.75 -12.62 -7.40
C GLU A 31 6.37 -12.66 -8.07
N ALA A 32 5.31 -12.91 -7.29
CA ALA A 32 3.95 -12.96 -7.83
C ALA A 32 3.47 -11.64 -8.47
N ILE A 33 4.09 -10.52 -8.12
CA ILE A 33 3.83 -9.19 -8.70
C ILE A 33 4.99 -8.66 -9.54
N ASN A 34 5.98 -9.50 -9.88
CA ASN A 34 7.20 -9.13 -10.61
C ASN A 34 7.97 -7.95 -9.99
N LEU A 35 8.02 -7.86 -8.65
CA LEU A 35 8.69 -6.77 -7.96
C LEU A 35 10.22 -6.74 -8.19
N PRO A 36 10.95 -7.87 -8.14
CA PRO A 36 12.39 -7.86 -8.43
C PRO A 36 12.72 -7.39 -9.86
N GLY A 37 11.84 -7.65 -10.83
CA GLY A 37 11.95 -7.10 -12.18
C GLY A 37 11.89 -5.58 -12.20
N ALA A 38 10.90 -5.01 -11.48
CA ALA A 38 10.75 -3.56 -11.33
C ALA A 38 11.97 -2.92 -10.67
N TRP A 39 12.49 -3.51 -9.58
CA TRP A 39 13.71 -3.04 -8.93
C TRP A 39 14.91 -3.05 -9.87
N LYS A 40 15.12 -4.15 -10.60
CA LYS A 40 16.20 -4.25 -11.58
C LYS A 40 16.10 -3.18 -12.67
N ARG A 41 14.88 -2.93 -13.16
CA ARG A 41 14.61 -1.90 -14.17
C ARG A 41 14.85 -0.48 -13.65
N LEU A 42 14.41 -0.19 -12.43
CA LEU A 42 14.65 1.10 -11.78
C LEU A 42 16.13 1.30 -11.44
N ALA A 43 16.88 0.25 -11.12
CA ALA A 43 18.31 0.34 -10.85
C ALA A 43 19.14 0.52 -12.12
N SER A 44 18.68 0.03 -13.28
CA SER A 44 19.39 0.14 -14.56
C SER A 44 18.96 1.33 -15.42
N THR A 45 17.92 2.06 -15.01
CA THR A 45 17.42 3.21 -15.76
C THR A 45 18.40 4.38 -15.74
N ARG A 46 18.38 5.18 -16.81
CA ARG A 46 19.09 6.47 -16.89
C ARG A 46 18.19 7.64 -16.50
N VAL A 47 16.91 7.38 -16.23
CA VAL A 47 15.96 8.39 -15.77
C VAL A 47 16.27 8.73 -14.31
N GLU A 48 16.35 10.02 -14.00
CA GLU A 48 16.52 10.48 -12.63
C GLU A 48 15.35 10.00 -11.76
N ARG A 49 15.67 9.50 -10.56
CA ARG A 49 14.68 9.00 -9.61
C ARG A 49 14.53 9.98 -8.47
N HIS A 50 13.30 10.33 -8.15
CA HIS A 50 12.94 11.23 -7.06
C HIS A 50 12.33 10.46 -5.90
N ARG A 51 12.66 10.89 -4.68
CA ARG A 51 12.02 10.36 -3.47
C ARG A 51 10.56 10.76 -3.44
N VAL A 52 9.67 9.79 -3.23
CA VAL A 52 8.22 10.01 -3.25
C VAL A 52 7.68 10.05 -1.84
N ILE A 53 6.91 11.09 -1.51
CA ILE A 53 6.25 11.21 -0.22
C ILE A 53 4.85 10.58 -0.28
N VAL A 54 4.63 9.59 0.59
CA VAL A 54 3.38 8.85 0.76
C VAL A 54 2.82 9.14 2.14
N ALA A 55 1.64 9.76 2.20
CA ALA A 55 0.91 9.98 3.44
C ALA A 55 0.12 8.72 3.82
N LEU A 56 0.40 8.18 5.01
CA LEU A 56 -0.25 6.99 5.56
C LEU A 56 -1.22 7.38 6.67
N VAL A 57 -2.52 7.32 6.38
CA VAL A 57 -3.59 7.62 7.34
C VAL A 57 -3.94 6.35 8.11
N ASP A 58 -3.46 6.22 9.33
CA ASP A 58 -3.59 5.00 10.13
C ASP A 58 -3.45 5.28 11.64
N THR A 59 -3.09 4.28 12.43
CA THR A 59 -2.91 4.36 13.90
C THR A 59 -1.61 5.06 14.33
N GLY A 60 -0.80 5.52 13.38
CA GLY A 60 0.56 6.02 13.60
C GLY A 60 1.61 5.14 12.91
N VAL A 61 2.89 5.43 13.13
CA VAL A 61 4.00 4.52 12.78
C VAL A 61 5.03 4.55 13.90
N LYS A 62 5.54 3.38 14.29
CA LYS A 62 6.60 3.26 15.29
C LYS A 62 7.87 3.97 14.81
N LYS A 63 8.16 5.15 15.40
CA LYS A 63 9.13 6.10 14.84
C LYS A 63 10.59 5.67 14.96
N ASP A 64 10.86 4.79 15.92
CA ASP A 64 12.19 4.27 16.25
C ASP A 64 12.41 2.83 15.74
N HIS A 65 11.47 2.26 14.98
CA HIS A 65 11.66 0.95 14.37
C HIS A 65 12.87 1.00 13.42
N PRO A 66 13.92 0.18 13.62
CA PRO A 66 15.21 0.32 12.93
C PRO A 66 15.09 0.12 11.42
N ASP A 67 14.09 -0.65 10.99
CA ASP A 67 13.81 -0.90 9.57
C ASP A 67 13.00 0.22 8.89
N LEU A 68 12.42 1.15 9.67
CA LEU A 68 11.55 2.23 9.15
C LEU A 68 12.15 3.62 9.30
N VAL A 69 12.91 3.87 10.37
CA VAL A 69 13.33 5.22 10.80
C VAL A 69 13.99 6.04 9.69
N GLY A 70 14.76 5.41 8.79
CA GLY A 70 15.42 6.09 7.66
C GLY A 70 14.47 6.55 6.55
N ASN A 71 13.24 6.04 6.52
CA ASN A 71 12.22 6.35 5.52
C ASN A 71 11.02 7.12 6.10
N LEU A 72 11.04 7.52 7.37
CA LEU A 72 9.99 8.34 7.98
C LEU A 72 10.29 9.83 7.84
N VAL A 73 9.23 10.62 7.62
CA VAL A 73 9.27 12.08 7.70
C VAL A 73 8.24 12.59 8.71
N GLU A 74 8.36 13.85 9.12
CA GLU A 74 7.44 14.43 10.12
C GLU A 74 5.97 14.30 9.69
N GLY A 75 5.23 13.56 10.51
CA GLY A 75 3.81 13.32 10.38
C GLY A 75 2.94 14.26 11.22
N TYR A 76 1.67 13.90 11.38
CA TYR A 76 0.73 14.62 12.25
C TYR A 76 -0.33 13.70 12.85
N ASP A 77 -0.54 13.81 14.15
CA ASP A 77 -1.65 13.15 14.85
C ASP A 77 -2.85 14.11 14.92
N VAL A 78 -3.95 13.75 14.26
CA VAL A 78 -5.14 14.61 14.21
C VAL A 78 -5.97 14.57 15.49
N VAL A 79 -5.78 13.55 16.32
CA VAL A 79 -6.46 13.38 17.62
C VAL A 79 -5.75 14.22 18.67
N LYS A 80 -4.43 14.03 18.81
CA LYS A 80 -3.56 14.73 19.76
C LYS A 80 -3.20 16.15 19.28
N ARG A 81 -3.37 16.44 17.99
CA ARG A 81 -3.09 17.73 17.33
C ARG A 81 -1.64 18.18 17.45
N ASN A 82 -0.72 17.26 17.24
CA ASN A 82 0.72 17.48 17.31
C ASN A 82 1.45 16.57 16.30
N SER A 83 2.79 16.60 16.28
CA SER A 83 3.63 15.77 15.41
C SER A 83 3.99 14.40 16.00
N ASP A 84 3.44 14.02 17.15
CA ASP A 84 3.71 12.73 17.77
C ASP A 84 2.79 11.64 17.20
N THR A 85 3.27 10.97 16.17
CA THR A 85 2.54 9.91 15.45
C THR A 85 3.01 8.50 15.84
N ASP A 86 3.57 8.32 17.04
CA ASP A 86 4.05 7.00 17.47
C ASP A 86 2.86 6.02 17.57
N ASP A 87 3.06 4.80 17.05
CA ASP A 87 2.00 3.81 16.91
C ASP A 87 1.89 2.93 18.15
N GLU A 88 0.79 3.08 18.89
CA GLU A 88 0.46 2.26 20.06
C GLU A 88 -0.40 1.02 19.70
N ILE A 89 -0.79 0.87 18.43
CA ILE A 89 -1.70 -0.19 17.96
C ILE A 89 -0.98 -1.20 17.07
N GLY A 90 -0.08 -0.72 16.22
CA GLY A 90 0.76 -1.52 15.33
C GLY A 90 0.26 -1.64 13.89
N HIS A 91 -0.99 -1.26 13.58
CA HIS A 91 -1.54 -1.43 12.23
C HIS A 91 -0.82 -0.53 11.22
N GLY A 92 -0.64 0.75 11.53
CA GLY A 92 0.08 1.67 10.64
C GLY A 92 1.55 1.31 10.50
N THR A 93 2.21 0.85 11.57
CA THR A 93 3.57 0.30 11.52
C THR A 93 3.66 -0.89 10.56
N ALA A 94 2.71 -1.82 10.62
CA ALA A 94 2.62 -2.95 9.69
C ALA A 94 2.39 -2.50 8.23
N MET A 95 1.63 -1.43 8.00
CA MET A 95 1.43 -0.92 6.64
C MET A 95 2.67 -0.20 6.10
N ALA A 96 3.39 0.52 6.96
CA ALA A 96 4.63 1.22 6.63
C ALA A 96 5.76 0.26 6.24
N GLY A 97 5.91 -0.87 6.95
CA GLY A 97 6.90 -1.90 6.61
C GLY A 97 6.74 -2.45 5.20
N ILE A 98 5.51 -2.78 4.82
CA ILE A 98 5.20 -3.29 3.48
C ILE A 98 5.50 -2.22 2.41
N LEU A 99 5.12 -0.98 2.68
CA LEU A 99 5.31 0.12 1.74
C LEU A 99 6.81 0.42 1.52
N GLY A 100 7.59 0.52 2.59
CA GLY A 100 8.92 1.13 2.54
C GLY A 100 9.82 0.84 3.74
N ALA A 101 9.84 -0.38 4.27
CA ALA A 101 10.98 -0.83 5.05
C ALA A 101 12.29 -0.67 4.28
N THR A 102 13.37 -0.41 5.00
CA THR A 102 14.65 -0.02 4.44
C THR A 102 15.30 -1.22 3.78
N ILE A 103 15.46 -1.16 2.46
CA ILE A 103 16.04 -2.27 1.69
C ILE A 103 17.56 -2.27 1.85
N ASN A 104 18.16 -3.46 1.95
CA ASN A 104 19.60 -3.70 2.02
C ASN A 104 20.30 -3.19 3.30
N ASN A 105 19.58 -3.13 4.42
CA ASN A 105 20.15 -2.72 5.72
C ASN A 105 20.60 -3.91 6.60
N SER A 106 20.55 -5.14 6.07
CA SER A 106 20.92 -6.40 6.73
C SER A 106 20.09 -6.76 7.97
N ILE A 107 18.92 -6.16 8.13
CA ILE A 107 17.94 -6.50 9.16
C ILE A 107 16.56 -6.64 8.53
N GLY A 108 15.63 -7.28 9.24
CA GLY A 108 14.22 -7.21 8.87
C GLY A 108 13.89 -7.57 7.42
N LEU A 109 13.12 -6.71 6.78
CA LEU A 109 12.43 -6.95 5.51
C LEU A 109 12.67 -5.85 4.48
N ALA A 110 12.50 -6.20 3.22
CA ALA A 110 12.54 -5.22 2.14
C ALA A 110 11.14 -4.60 1.94
N GLY A 111 11.05 -3.28 1.96
CA GLY A 111 9.85 -2.56 1.53
C GLY A 111 9.60 -2.70 0.04
N VAL A 112 8.38 -2.44 -0.43
CA VAL A 112 8.07 -2.48 -1.87
C VAL A 112 8.83 -1.39 -2.63
N MET A 113 8.95 -0.19 -2.04
CA MET A 113 9.65 0.95 -2.63
C MET A 113 10.92 1.31 -1.85
N ASP A 114 12.05 1.44 -2.54
CA ASP A 114 13.37 1.79 -1.99
C ASP A 114 13.55 3.30 -1.76
N LEU A 115 12.92 4.15 -2.59
CA LEU A 115 13.07 5.61 -2.56
C LEU A 115 11.77 6.31 -2.14
N VAL A 116 11.30 6.00 -0.93
CA VAL A 116 10.04 6.53 -0.36
C VAL A 116 10.28 7.30 0.95
N SER A 117 9.45 8.29 1.20
CA SER A 117 9.29 8.93 2.50
C SER A 117 7.85 8.71 2.96
N ILE A 118 7.68 8.02 4.08
CA ILE A 118 6.37 7.74 4.67
C ILE A 118 6.07 8.85 5.66
N MET A 119 4.95 9.54 5.45
CA MET A 119 4.43 10.56 6.35
C MET A 119 3.25 9.97 7.13
N PRO A 120 3.42 9.62 8.41
CA PRO A 120 2.32 9.14 9.23
C PRO A 120 1.29 10.26 9.44
N ILE A 121 0.02 9.96 9.25
CA ILE A 121 -1.09 10.81 9.69
C ILE A 121 -1.93 9.96 10.64
N SER A 122 -1.71 10.12 11.94
CA SER A 122 -2.39 9.31 12.96
C SER A 122 -3.84 9.78 13.12
N VAL A 123 -4.79 8.86 13.00
CA VAL A 123 -6.20 9.04 13.35
C VAL A 123 -6.57 8.39 14.69
N GLY A 124 -5.57 7.89 15.41
CA GLY A 124 -5.71 7.18 16.68
C GLY A 124 -6.29 5.76 16.53
N ARG A 125 -6.74 5.20 17.65
CA ARG A 125 -7.34 3.86 17.72
C ARG A 125 -8.73 3.80 17.06
N ASP A 126 -9.54 4.82 17.29
CA ASP A 126 -10.94 4.85 16.88
C ASP A 126 -11.14 5.72 15.65
N PHE A 127 -11.44 5.06 14.52
CA PHE A 127 -11.60 5.71 13.23
C PHE A 127 -13.00 6.32 13.14
N THR A 128 -13.08 7.63 13.29
CA THR A 128 -14.33 8.40 13.24
C THR A 128 -14.39 9.24 11.97
N GLU A 129 -15.59 9.67 11.57
CA GLU A 129 -15.73 10.60 10.44
C GLU A 129 -14.89 11.87 10.64
N GLN A 130 -14.82 12.38 11.88
CA GLN A 130 -14.04 13.58 12.18
C GLN A 130 -12.54 13.36 11.99
N THR A 131 -11.99 12.27 12.54
CA THR A 131 -10.54 12.00 12.45
C THR A 131 -10.12 11.70 11.02
N GLU A 132 -10.92 10.92 10.29
CA GLU A 132 -10.69 10.65 8.86
C GLU A 132 -10.76 11.93 8.01
N SER A 133 -11.78 12.79 8.22
CA SER A 133 -11.89 14.07 7.53
C SER A 133 -10.69 14.98 7.79
N LEU A 134 -10.24 15.09 9.06
CA LEU A 134 -9.11 15.93 9.43
C LEU A 134 -7.79 15.41 8.82
N ALA A 135 -7.62 14.10 8.72
CA ALA A 135 -6.44 13.50 8.13
C ALA A 135 -6.33 13.79 6.63
N VAL A 136 -7.43 13.63 5.88
CA VAL A 136 -7.47 13.99 4.45
C VAL A 136 -7.24 15.48 4.26
N ASP A 137 -7.87 16.32 5.10
CA ASP A 137 -7.70 17.77 5.06
C ASP A 137 -6.24 18.20 5.34
N TYR A 138 -5.56 17.54 6.28
CA TYR A 138 -4.14 17.77 6.53
C TYR A 138 -3.29 17.42 5.29
N ALA A 139 -3.55 16.27 4.65
CA ALA A 139 -2.83 15.86 3.45
C ALA A 139 -3.03 16.86 2.29
N ILE A 140 -4.26 17.37 2.10
CA ILE A 140 -4.55 18.40 1.09
C ILE A 140 -3.75 19.68 1.38
N ARG A 141 -3.84 20.21 2.61
CA ARG A 141 -3.17 21.46 2.99
C ARG A 141 -1.66 21.41 2.91
N ASN A 142 -1.07 20.23 3.12
CA ASN A 142 0.38 20.04 3.09
C ASN A 142 0.88 19.45 1.76
N LYS A 143 0.01 19.25 0.77
CA LYS A 143 0.35 18.59 -0.49
C LYS A 143 1.54 19.24 -1.20
N GLU A 144 1.46 20.54 -1.48
CA GLU A 144 2.51 21.24 -2.24
C GLU A 144 3.75 21.46 -1.37
N GLY A 145 3.58 21.97 -0.15
CA GLY A 145 4.70 22.30 0.74
C GLY A 145 5.51 21.08 1.20
N LYS A 146 4.86 19.91 1.34
CA LYS A 146 5.53 18.64 1.68
C LYS A 146 5.61 17.66 0.50
N GLY A 147 5.24 18.03 -0.72
CA GLY A 147 5.34 17.17 -1.90
C GLY A 147 4.55 15.84 -1.83
N ILE A 148 3.41 15.79 -1.14
CA ILE A 148 2.62 14.56 -0.98
C ILE A 148 2.02 14.16 -2.34
N LYS A 149 2.29 12.94 -2.80
CA LYS A 149 1.74 12.40 -4.07
C LYS A 149 0.65 11.37 -3.84
N ILE A 150 0.80 10.54 -2.82
CA ILE A 150 -0.07 9.40 -2.53
C ILE A 150 -0.64 9.55 -1.12
N LEU A 151 -1.93 9.29 -0.99
CA LEU A 151 -2.65 9.15 0.27
C LEU A 151 -3.17 7.71 0.38
N ILE A 152 -2.57 6.90 1.26
CA ILE A 152 -3.07 5.56 1.56
C ILE A 152 -3.99 5.63 2.78
N MET A 153 -5.19 5.07 2.61
CA MET A 153 -6.22 4.94 3.66
C MET A 153 -6.63 3.46 3.73
N PRO A 154 -5.86 2.64 4.47
CA PRO A 154 -6.02 1.19 4.49
C PRO A 154 -7.20 0.73 5.36
N PHE A 155 -8.34 1.40 5.23
CA PHE A 155 -9.57 1.14 5.98
C PHE A 155 -10.80 1.32 5.09
N SER A 156 -11.90 0.67 5.46
CA SER A 156 -13.20 0.87 4.80
C SER A 156 -14.36 0.52 5.72
N GLY A 157 -15.50 1.17 5.50
CA GLY A 157 -16.74 0.96 6.25
C GLY A 157 -17.96 0.76 5.34
N GLU A 158 -19.06 0.30 5.93
CA GLU A 158 -20.36 0.17 5.21
C GLU A 158 -21.20 1.45 5.30
N VAL A 159 -20.89 2.31 6.28
CA VAL A 159 -21.62 3.55 6.55
C VAL A 159 -21.01 4.68 5.74
N GLU A 160 -21.87 5.40 5.02
CA GLU A 160 -21.49 6.63 4.34
C GLU A 160 -21.19 7.74 5.36
N ARG A 161 -20.06 8.43 5.18
CA ARG A 161 -19.59 9.51 6.05
C ARG A 161 -19.50 10.81 5.25
N PRO A 162 -20.57 11.62 5.15
CA PRO A 162 -20.64 12.75 4.23
C PRO A 162 -19.47 13.74 4.31
N SER A 163 -18.99 14.04 5.51
CA SER A 163 -17.86 14.95 5.73
C SER A 163 -16.55 14.37 5.25
N PHE A 164 -16.33 13.07 5.46
CA PHE A 164 -15.18 12.37 4.93
C PHE A 164 -15.23 12.34 3.39
N ILE A 165 -16.39 12.03 2.81
CA ILE A 165 -16.59 12.01 1.35
C ILE A 165 -16.36 13.38 0.71
N ARG A 166 -16.81 14.48 1.34
CA ARG A 166 -16.48 15.84 0.87
C ARG A 166 -14.97 16.05 0.80
N LYS A 167 -14.22 15.61 1.82
CA LYS A 167 -12.75 15.71 1.83
C LYS A 167 -12.09 14.82 0.79
N LEU A 168 -12.61 13.63 0.51
CA LEU A 168 -12.11 12.78 -0.59
C LEU A 168 -12.30 13.43 -1.96
N ARG A 169 -13.42 14.12 -2.19
CA ARG A 169 -13.65 14.91 -3.42
C ARG A 169 -12.68 16.09 -3.53
N GLU A 170 -12.38 16.75 -2.42
CA GLU A 170 -11.36 17.81 -2.38
C GLU A 170 -9.95 17.27 -2.67
N ALA A 171 -9.60 16.10 -2.12
CA ALA A 171 -8.33 15.41 -2.38
C ALA A 171 -8.18 14.99 -3.85
N ASP A 172 -9.26 14.50 -4.48
CA ASP A 172 -9.29 14.18 -5.91
C ASP A 172 -9.00 15.42 -6.76
N LYS A 173 -9.68 16.53 -6.46
CA LYS A 173 -9.45 17.83 -7.14
C LYS A 173 -8.04 18.38 -6.92
N ALA A 174 -7.44 18.13 -5.76
CA ALA A 174 -6.07 18.49 -5.46
C ALA A 174 -5.03 17.61 -6.19
N GLY A 175 -5.48 16.54 -6.87
CA GLY A 175 -4.62 15.64 -7.64
C GLY A 175 -3.89 14.59 -6.80
N LEU A 176 -4.34 14.32 -5.57
CA LEU A 176 -3.79 13.21 -4.78
C LEU A 176 -4.22 11.87 -5.38
N LEU A 177 -3.30 10.91 -5.43
CA LEU A 177 -3.65 9.51 -5.65
C LEU A 177 -4.08 8.90 -4.31
N MET A 178 -5.36 8.59 -4.17
CA MET A 178 -5.94 7.93 -3.01
C MET A 178 -5.99 6.42 -3.22
N ILE A 179 -5.32 5.66 -2.35
CA ILE A 179 -5.31 4.20 -2.41
C ILE A 179 -6.06 3.67 -1.19
N VAL A 180 -7.12 2.91 -1.44
CA VAL A 180 -8.12 2.50 -0.44
C VAL A 180 -8.39 1.00 -0.53
N THR A 181 -9.02 0.42 0.48
CA THR A 181 -9.16 -1.05 0.59
C THR A 181 -10.58 -1.53 0.34
N ALA A 182 -10.70 -2.65 -0.37
CA ALA A 182 -12.00 -3.28 -0.59
C ALA A 182 -12.64 -3.77 0.72
N GLY A 183 -11.85 -4.00 1.78
CA GLY A 183 -12.34 -4.43 3.09
C GLY A 183 -12.45 -5.94 3.24
N ASN A 184 -12.45 -6.39 4.50
CA ASN A 184 -12.19 -7.77 4.90
C ASN A 184 -13.48 -8.50 5.34
N ARG A 185 -14.49 -8.57 4.47
CA ARG A 185 -15.81 -9.17 4.75
C ARG A 185 -16.24 -10.25 3.77
N GLY A 186 -15.41 -10.59 2.77
CA GLY A 186 -15.77 -11.54 1.70
C GLY A 186 -16.99 -11.09 0.87
N SER A 187 -17.36 -9.80 0.95
CA SER A 187 -18.64 -9.31 0.42
C SER A 187 -18.50 -8.78 -1.01
N ASN A 188 -19.57 -8.93 -1.80
CA ASN A 188 -19.69 -8.30 -3.11
C ASN A 188 -20.00 -6.81 -2.92
N THR A 189 -19.06 -5.94 -3.31
CA THR A 189 -19.15 -4.48 -3.13
C THR A 189 -20.24 -3.82 -3.98
N THR A 190 -20.69 -4.48 -5.06
CA THR A 190 -21.84 -4.01 -5.86
C THR A 190 -23.14 -4.12 -5.06
N ILE A 191 -23.27 -5.16 -4.22
CA ILE A 191 -24.47 -5.41 -3.41
C ILE A 191 -24.37 -4.68 -2.07
N LYS A 192 -23.22 -4.78 -1.40
CA LYS A 192 -22.93 -4.12 -0.13
C LYS A 192 -21.82 -3.10 -0.35
N LYS A 193 -22.22 -1.86 -0.63
CA LYS A 193 -21.28 -0.76 -0.85
C LYS A 193 -20.34 -0.62 0.34
N ARG A 194 -19.08 -0.31 0.04
CA ARG A 194 -18.06 -0.02 1.04
C ARG A 194 -17.41 1.30 0.71
N PHE A 195 -17.34 2.20 1.67
CA PHE A 195 -16.72 3.49 1.52
C PHE A 195 -15.30 3.44 2.08
N PRO A 196 -14.31 4.04 1.40
CA PRO A 196 -14.48 4.91 0.24
C PRO A 196 -14.51 4.22 -1.14
N CYS A 197 -14.31 2.91 -1.26
CA CYS A 197 -14.27 2.20 -2.56
C CYS A 197 -15.48 2.47 -3.47
N ALA A 198 -16.68 2.68 -2.92
CA ALA A 198 -17.88 3.00 -3.68
C ALA A 198 -17.77 4.32 -4.50
N LEU A 199 -16.74 5.13 -4.24
CA LEU A 199 -16.45 6.38 -4.93
C LEU A 199 -15.45 6.22 -6.09
N THR A 200 -14.91 5.03 -6.36
CA THR A 200 -13.88 4.83 -7.41
C THR A 200 -14.37 5.09 -8.82
N THR A 201 -15.69 5.03 -9.03
CA THR A 201 -16.36 5.39 -10.28
C THR A 201 -16.64 6.88 -10.40
N GLU A 202 -16.57 7.62 -9.29
CA GLU A 202 -16.77 9.08 -9.23
C GLU A 202 -15.42 9.82 -9.22
N LEU A 203 -14.44 9.30 -8.50
CA LEU A 203 -13.15 9.94 -8.24
C LEU A 203 -12.05 9.36 -9.12
N ASN A 204 -11.41 10.23 -9.91
CA ASN A 204 -10.43 9.82 -10.92
C ASN A 204 -9.12 9.35 -10.30
N GLY A 205 -8.73 9.94 -9.17
CA GLY A 205 -7.53 9.65 -8.40
C GLY A 205 -7.74 8.63 -7.30
N MET A 206 -8.88 7.92 -7.22
CA MET A 206 -9.09 6.87 -6.21
C MET A 206 -8.94 5.47 -6.78
N LEU A 207 -8.16 4.62 -6.13
CA LEU A 207 -7.92 3.23 -6.51
C LEU A 207 -8.30 2.29 -5.36
N CYS A 208 -9.29 1.43 -5.57
CA CYS A 208 -9.71 0.43 -4.58
C CYS A 208 -9.03 -0.92 -4.80
N VAL A 209 -8.41 -1.44 -3.73
CA VAL A 209 -7.54 -2.62 -3.78
C VAL A 209 -8.15 -3.81 -3.05
N ALA A 210 -8.24 -4.94 -3.75
CA ALA A 210 -8.60 -6.25 -3.19
C ALA A 210 -7.34 -7.08 -2.83
N ALA A 211 -7.53 -8.09 -1.98
CA ALA A 211 -6.47 -8.99 -1.54
C ALA A 211 -6.53 -10.32 -2.29
N THR A 212 -5.39 -10.75 -2.83
CA THR A 212 -5.18 -12.11 -3.33
C THR A 212 -4.50 -12.99 -2.28
N GLU A 213 -4.56 -14.30 -2.47
CA GLU A 213 -3.56 -15.20 -1.89
C GLU A 213 -2.15 -14.83 -2.39
N GLN A 214 -1.09 -15.30 -1.71
CA GLN A 214 0.31 -15.00 -2.02
C GLN A 214 0.64 -15.18 -3.52
N VAL A 215 0.97 -16.40 -3.93
CA VAL A 215 1.39 -16.68 -5.31
C VAL A 215 0.22 -16.87 -6.27
N LYS A 216 -0.92 -17.37 -5.76
CA LYS A 216 -2.05 -17.76 -6.60
C LYS A 216 -2.79 -16.53 -7.12
N MET A 217 -3.17 -16.58 -8.40
CA MET A 217 -4.10 -15.62 -9.02
C MET A 217 -5.54 -15.88 -8.56
N ARG A 218 -5.75 -15.84 -7.24
CA ARG A 218 -7.03 -16.10 -6.58
C ARG A 218 -7.26 -15.10 -5.46
N LEU A 219 -8.49 -14.61 -5.35
CA LEU A 219 -8.91 -13.74 -4.26
C LEU A 219 -8.74 -14.44 -2.90
N SER A 220 -8.25 -13.73 -1.89
CA SER A 220 -8.25 -14.21 -0.50
C SER A 220 -9.70 -14.29 0.02
N GLU A 221 -10.01 -15.30 0.84
CA GLU A 221 -11.35 -15.54 1.38
C GLU A 221 -11.96 -14.31 2.09
N LEU A 222 -11.13 -13.53 2.77
CA LEU A 222 -11.57 -12.34 3.48
C LEU A 222 -11.86 -11.15 2.56
N SER A 223 -11.32 -11.12 1.35
CA SER A 223 -11.38 -9.92 0.50
C SER A 223 -12.78 -9.68 -0.03
N SER A 224 -13.25 -8.45 0.11
CA SER A 224 -14.39 -8.00 -0.68
C SER A 224 -13.96 -7.78 -2.14
N PHE A 225 -14.92 -7.81 -3.06
CA PHE A 225 -14.66 -7.80 -4.51
C PHE A 225 -15.82 -7.15 -5.31
N ALA A 226 -15.78 -7.22 -6.64
CA ALA A 226 -16.78 -6.72 -7.61
C ALA A 226 -16.61 -5.25 -8.05
N ASN A 227 -17.68 -4.57 -8.47
CA ASN A 227 -17.65 -3.44 -9.42
C ASN A 227 -16.89 -2.19 -8.95
N TYR A 228 -16.68 -2.03 -7.65
CA TYR A 228 -15.95 -0.89 -7.10
C TYR A 228 -14.46 -1.16 -6.90
N VAL A 229 -14.01 -2.40 -7.11
CA VAL A 229 -12.60 -2.78 -7.01
C VAL A 229 -11.89 -2.56 -8.35
N ASP A 230 -10.78 -1.85 -8.31
CA ASP A 230 -9.99 -1.52 -9.51
C ASP A 230 -8.88 -2.52 -9.80
N ILE A 231 -8.24 -3.04 -8.74
CA ILE A 231 -7.03 -3.87 -8.82
C ILE A 231 -6.92 -4.76 -7.59
N ALA A 232 -6.09 -5.79 -7.64
CA ALA A 232 -5.74 -6.60 -6.49
C ALA A 232 -4.21 -6.69 -6.27
N ALA A 233 -3.81 -7.03 -5.07
CA ALA A 233 -2.42 -7.38 -4.74
C ALA A 233 -2.39 -8.46 -3.65
N PRO A 234 -1.25 -9.14 -3.44
CA PRO A 234 -1.12 -10.12 -2.35
C PRO A 234 -1.50 -9.50 -1.00
N GLY A 235 -2.37 -10.18 -0.26
CA GLY A 235 -2.82 -9.72 1.05
C GLY A 235 -3.00 -10.83 2.06
N TYR A 236 -2.52 -12.04 1.79
CA TYR A 236 -2.59 -13.17 2.71
C TYR A 236 -1.18 -13.59 3.14
N LYS A 237 -0.95 -13.74 4.45
CA LYS A 237 0.36 -14.10 5.02
C LYS A 237 1.49 -13.20 4.51
N ILE A 238 1.33 -11.90 4.70
CA ILE A 238 2.34 -10.89 4.33
C ILE A 238 3.18 -10.60 5.57
N VAL A 239 4.50 -10.78 5.49
CA VAL A 239 5.43 -10.43 6.57
C VAL A 239 5.68 -8.93 6.57
N THR A 240 5.73 -8.33 7.76
CA THR A 240 5.89 -6.88 7.94
C THR A 240 6.45 -6.53 9.33
N THR A 241 6.74 -5.26 9.56
CA THR A 241 7.18 -4.67 10.83
C THR A 241 6.05 -4.62 11.86
N GLU A 242 6.40 -4.74 13.13
CA GLU A 242 5.53 -4.60 14.30
C GLU A 242 6.16 -3.59 15.29
N GLY A 243 5.47 -3.23 16.36
CA GLY A 243 6.06 -2.45 17.44
C GLY A 243 7.26 -3.15 18.09
N ASP A 244 8.01 -2.40 18.91
CA ASP A 244 9.11 -2.93 19.73
C ASP A 244 10.24 -3.64 18.95
N ASN A 245 10.53 -3.16 17.73
CA ASN A 245 11.56 -3.70 16.82
C ASN A 245 11.29 -5.15 16.38
N LEU A 246 10.02 -5.57 16.40
CA LEU A 246 9.58 -6.90 16.02
C LEU A 246 9.04 -6.95 14.59
N TYR A 247 8.83 -8.17 14.13
CA TYR A 247 8.26 -8.47 12.82
C TYR A 247 7.14 -9.51 12.98
N THR A 248 6.12 -9.39 12.15
CA THR A 248 4.89 -10.19 12.26
C THR A 248 4.31 -10.54 10.90
N GLY A 249 3.30 -11.40 10.90
CA GLY A 249 2.50 -11.72 9.73
C GLY A 249 1.16 -11.01 9.78
N THR A 250 0.76 -10.37 8.69
CA THR A 250 -0.55 -9.74 8.53
C THR A 250 -1.31 -10.31 7.34
N GLN A 251 -2.63 -10.11 7.33
CA GLN A 251 -3.49 -10.44 6.20
C GLN A 251 -4.66 -9.46 6.12
N GLY A 252 -5.07 -9.12 4.89
CA GLY A 252 -6.10 -8.14 4.65
C GLY A 252 -6.00 -7.52 3.28
N THR A 253 -6.99 -6.72 2.94
CA THR A 253 -6.92 -5.74 1.86
C THR A 253 -5.98 -4.58 2.19
N CYS A 254 -5.70 -4.33 3.47
CA CYS A 254 -4.74 -3.34 3.98
C CYS A 254 -3.30 -3.56 3.45
N PRO A 255 -2.65 -4.73 3.68
CA PRO A 255 -1.31 -4.98 3.14
C PRO A 255 -1.29 -4.93 1.61
N ALA A 256 -2.36 -5.40 0.94
CA ALA A 256 -2.48 -5.30 -0.52
C ALA A 256 -2.47 -3.83 -0.99
N ALA A 257 -3.16 -2.92 -0.29
CA ALA A 257 -3.13 -1.50 -0.59
C ALA A 257 -1.73 -0.89 -0.40
N SER A 258 -0.98 -1.27 0.63
CA SER A 258 0.41 -0.82 0.82
C SER A 258 1.34 -1.28 -0.30
N ILE A 259 1.16 -2.52 -0.80
CA ILE A 259 1.89 -3.00 -1.97
C ILE A 259 1.59 -2.14 -3.20
N VAL A 260 0.32 -1.89 -3.48
CA VAL A 260 -0.07 -1.08 -4.64
C VAL A 260 0.43 0.37 -4.50
N ALA A 261 0.46 0.91 -3.29
CA ALA A 261 1.03 2.23 -3.02
C ALA A 261 2.54 2.28 -3.29
N GLY A 262 3.29 1.24 -2.94
CA GLY A 262 4.70 1.13 -3.29
C GLY A 262 4.92 1.11 -4.81
N VAL A 263 4.14 0.31 -5.55
CA VAL A 263 4.21 0.28 -7.02
C VAL A 263 3.80 1.63 -7.64
N ALA A 264 2.80 2.30 -7.10
CA ALA A 264 2.44 3.65 -7.53
C ALA A 264 3.57 4.66 -7.26
N ALA A 265 4.26 4.55 -6.13
CA ALA A 265 5.41 5.39 -5.79
C ALA A 265 6.58 5.16 -6.76
N MET A 266 6.79 3.93 -7.26
CA MET A 266 7.78 3.67 -8.32
C MET A 266 7.50 4.52 -9.56
N LEU A 267 6.24 4.61 -10.00
CA LEU A 267 5.86 5.40 -11.16
C LEU A 267 6.12 6.91 -10.94
N TYR A 268 5.72 7.44 -9.78
CA TYR A 268 6.03 8.83 -9.43
C TYR A 268 7.53 9.10 -9.28
N SER A 269 8.33 8.12 -8.90
CA SER A 269 9.77 8.32 -8.73
C SER A 269 10.48 8.65 -10.04
N ILE A 270 10.01 8.11 -11.17
CA ILE A 270 10.60 8.34 -12.50
C ILE A 270 9.80 9.33 -13.35
N ALA A 271 8.57 9.64 -12.96
CA ALA A 271 7.70 10.58 -13.65
C ALA A 271 6.87 11.38 -12.62
N PRO A 272 7.48 12.34 -11.92
CA PRO A 272 6.86 13.05 -10.78
C PRO A 272 5.65 13.91 -11.18
N ASP A 273 5.54 14.26 -12.46
CA ASP A 273 4.46 15.09 -13.02
C ASP A 273 3.25 14.29 -13.53
N LEU A 274 3.27 12.96 -13.41
CA LEU A 274 2.10 12.14 -13.75
C LEU A 274 0.89 12.58 -12.94
N SER A 275 -0.27 12.64 -13.60
CA SER A 275 -1.52 12.83 -12.88
C SER A 275 -1.89 11.56 -12.10
N SER A 276 -2.61 11.71 -10.99
CA SER A 276 -3.13 10.55 -10.23
C SER A 276 -4.01 9.64 -11.10
N ARG A 277 -4.73 10.21 -12.07
CA ARG A 277 -5.51 9.48 -13.06
C ARG A 277 -4.63 8.62 -13.97
N ASP A 278 -3.50 9.14 -14.44
CA ASP A 278 -2.59 8.39 -15.32
C ASP A 278 -1.89 7.27 -14.57
N VAL A 279 -1.48 7.50 -13.32
CA VAL A 279 -0.95 6.44 -12.44
C VAL A 279 -1.99 5.34 -12.23
N LYS A 280 -3.24 5.69 -11.87
CA LYS A 280 -4.35 4.73 -11.76
C LYS A 280 -4.53 3.94 -13.05
N LYS A 281 -4.48 4.61 -14.21
CA LYS A 281 -4.64 3.98 -15.52
C LYS A 281 -3.52 2.98 -15.81
N ILE A 282 -2.26 3.38 -15.64
CA ILE A 282 -1.09 2.51 -15.86
C ILE A 282 -1.23 1.24 -15.03
N LEU A 283 -1.47 1.37 -13.72
CA LEU A 283 -1.60 0.22 -12.82
C LEU A 283 -2.71 -0.73 -13.26
N LYS A 284 -3.87 -0.22 -13.69
CA LYS A 284 -5.00 -1.05 -14.14
C LYS A 284 -4.76 -1.72 -15.49
N ASP A 285 -4.09 -1.03 -16.40
CA ASP A 285 -3.81 -1.51 -17.75
C ASP A 285 -2.73 -2.60 -17.73
N THR A 286 -1.72 -2.47 -16.88
CA THR A 286 -0.61 -3.43 -16.76
C THR A 286 -0.90 -4.56 -15.78
N ALA A 287 -1.94 -4.46 -14.95
CA ALA A 287 -2.34 -5.52 -14.05
C ALA A 287 -2.53 -6.86 -14.77
N LYS A 288 -1.87 -7.90 -14.25
CA LYS A 288 -1.99 -9.28 -14.71
C LYS A 288 -3.43 -9.76 -14.62
N LYS A 289 -4.04 -10.07 -15.77
CA LYS A 289 -5.43 -10.52 -15.87
C LYS A 289 -5.59 -11.99 -15.47
N GLY A 290 -6.83 -12.45 -15.39
CA GLY A 290 -7.16 -13.84 -15.07
C GLY A 290 -7.27 -14.13 -13.58
N LEU A 291 -7.41 -13.10 -12.74
CA LEU A 291 -7.70 -13.26 -11.31
C LEU A 291 -9.03 -14.00 -11.13
N LYS A 292 -9.01 -15.03 -10.28
CA LYS A 292 -10.21 -15.81 -9.94
C LYS A 292 -10.81 -15.38 -8.60
N ASP A 293 -12.11 -15.61 -8.46
CA ASP A 293 -12.82 -15.55 -7.19
C ASP A 293 -12.30 -16.59 -6.19
N VAL A 294 -12.80 -16.57 -4.96
CA VAL A 294 -12.36 -17.48 -3.88
C VAL A 294 -12.54 -18.96 -4.24
N THR A 295 -13.52 -19.30 -5.08
CA THR A 295 -13.76 -20.68 -5.52
C THR A 295 -12.84 -21.12 -6.66
N GLY A 296 -12.14 -20.18 -7.31
CA GLY A 296 -11.31 -20.44 -8.49
C GLY A 296 -12.10 -20.58 -9.79
N LYS A 297 -13.43 -20.47 -9.76
CA LYS A 297 -14.31 -20.78 -10.90
C LYS A 297 -14.64 -19.56 -11.75
N ILE A 298 -14.77 -18.40 -11.13
CA ILE A 298 -15.23 -17.17 -11.79
C ILE A 298 -14.03 -16.24 -12.01
N SER A 299 -13.84 -15.77 -13.23
CA SER A 299 -12.87 -14.70 -13.52
C SER A 299 -13.43 -13.36 -13.06
N LEU A 300 -12.63 -12.59 -12.32
CA LEU A 300 -12.95 -11.24 -11.89
C LEU A 300 -12.54 -10.22 -12.98
N PRO A 301 -13.22 -9.06 -13.06
CA PRO A 301 -12.97 -8.08 -14.12
C PRO A 301 -11.68 -7.27 -13.93
N PHE A 302 -11.06 -7.35 -12.76
CA PHE A 302 -9.80 -6.67 -12.43
C PHE A 302 -8.64 -7.68 -12.31
N GLY A 303 -7.41 -7.18 -12.45
CA GLY A 303 -6.18 -7.97 -12.38
C GLY A 303 -5.43 -7.82 -11.07
N ARG A 304 -4.35 -8.59 -10.92
CA ARG A 304 -3.35 -8.39 -9.86
C ARG A 304 -2.27 -7.43 -10.35
N VAL A 305 -1.80 -6.52 -9.49
CA VAL A 305 -0.71 -5.59 -9.81
C VAL A 305 0.53 -6.32 -10.33
N ASP A 306 1.17 -5.74 -11.33
CA ASP A 306 2.41 -6.21 -11.95
C ASP A 306 3.38 -5.02 -11.97
N ALA A 307 4.35 -5.04 -11.05
CA ALA A 307 5.24 -3.92 -10.80
C ALA A 307 6.16 -3.65 -11.98
N ASP A 308 6.80 -4.70 -12.54
CA ASP A 308 7.71 -4.53 -13.67
C ASP A 308 6.96 -4.03 -14.90
N ALA A 309 5.79 -4.61 -15.20
CA ALA A 309 4.98 -4.17 -16.33
C ALA A 309 4.51 -2.70 -16.18
N ALA A 310 4.20 -2.26 -14.95
CA ALA A 310 3.85 -0.87 -14.68
C ALA A 310 5.04 0.08 -14.93
N VAL A 311 6.22 -0.23 -14.39
CA VAL A 311 7.42 0.60 -14.58
C VAL A 311 7.86 0.61 -16.05
N ALA A 312 7.76 -0.54 -16.73
CA ALA A 312 8.09 -0.68 -18.16
C ALA A 312 7.23 0.19 -19.09
N LYS A 313 6.07 0.70 -18.63
CA LYS A 313 5.28 1.66 -19.42
C LYS A 313 5.93 3.04 -19.53
N LEU A 314 6.79 3.39 -18.59
CA LEU A 314 7.49 4.68 -18.57
C LEU A 314 8.95 4.52 -19.01
N ILE A 315 9.56 3.37 -18.73
CA ILE A 315 10.96 3.05 -19.08
C ILE A 315 11.07 1.61 -19.64
N PRO A 316 10.92 1.41 -20.95
CA PRO A 316 10.91 0.08 -21.57
C PRO A 316 12.24 -0.67 -21.46
#